data_AF-A0A5N7CRP8-F1
#
_entry.id   AF-A0A5N7CRP8-F1
#
_cell.length_a   1.000
_cell.length_b   1.000
_cell.length_c   1.000
_cell.angle_alpha   90.00
_cell.angle_beta   90.00
_cell.angle_gamma   90.00
#
_symmetry.space_group_name_H-M   'P 1'
#
loop_
_entity.id
_entity.type
_entity.pdbx_description
1 polymer ?
#
loop_
_entity_poly.entity_id
_entity_poly.type
_entity_poly.pdbx_seq_one_letter_code
_entity_poly.pdbx_strand_id
1 'polypeptide(L)'
;MAPTKPATLAYAKLVEAGLIEHIGQDQKEGPLPEATKNGTRELSVSQKKKLVEQLKSLVKRVQQAGDSDVLDIPGYKGSHEEAKELLRDVLKVAQDENIDNAATAMKSKFVTVYNFKLG
;
A
#
# COMPACT_ATOMS: atom_id res chain seq x y z
N MET A 1 11.41 18.46 13.04
CA MET A 1 10.60 17.76 12.02
C MET A 1 9.48 17.01 12.73
N ALA A 2 8.25 17.06 12.21
CA ALA A 2 7.16 16.23 12.74
C ALA A 2 7.44 14.74 12.44
N PRO A 3 7.04 13.81 13.33
CA PRO A 3 7.24 12.39 13.09
C PRO A 3 6.43 11.93 11.88
N THR A 4 7.09 11.21 10.97
CA THR A 4 6.46 10.58 9.81
C THR A 4 5.57 9.42 10.23
N LYS A 5 4.34 9.38 9.71
CA LYS A 5 3.36 8.32 9.99
C LYS A 5 3.34 7.31 8.83
N PRO A 6 3.71 6.03 9.06
CA PRO A 6 3.74 5.01 8.01
C PRO A 6 2.41 4.83 7.27
N ALA A 7 1.28 4.82 7.99
CA ALA A 7 -0.05 4.73 7.40
C ALA A 7 -0.37 5.90 6.46
N THR A 8 0.06 7.13 6.81
CA THR A 8 -0.10 8.30 5.95
C THR A 8 0.75 8.17 4.67
N LEU A 9 1.99 7.69 4.79
CA LEU A 9 2.85 7.46 3.62
C LEU A 9 2.27 6.38 2.69
N ALA A 10 1.76 5.27 3.24
CA ALA A 10 1.09 4.24 2.44
C ALA A 10 -0.15 4.79 1.73
N TYR A 11 -0.97 5.58 2.42
CA TYR A 11 -2.12 6.24 1.79
C TYR A 11 -1.69 7.15 0.63
N ALA A 12 -0.65 7.98 0.83
CA ALA A 12 -0.12 8.83 -0.23
C ALA A 12 0.36 8.02 -1.44
N LYS A 13 1.13 6.96 -1.21
CA LYS A 13 1.62 6.06 -2.27
C LYS A 13 0.48 5.40 -3.05
N LEU A 14 -0.57 4.96 -2.38
CA LEU A 14 -1.75 4.37 -3.04
C LEU A 14 -2.51 5.39 -3.90
N VAL A 15 -2.58 6.64 -3.44
CA VAL A 15 -3.17 7.74 -4.24
C VAL A 15 -2.32 8.05 -5.47
N GLU A 16 -1.01 8.17 -5.31
CA GLU A 16 -0.08 8.48 -6.41
C GLU A 16 0.01 7.33 -7.43
N ALA A 17 -0.13 6.09 -6.95
CA ALA A 17 -0.26 4.89 -7.78
C ALA A 17 -1.60 4.78 -8.53
N GLY A 18 -2.57 5.68 -8.27
CA GLY A 18 -3.90 5.64 -8.86
C GLY A 18 -4.79 4.50 -8.35
N LEU A 19 -4.41 3.86 -7.23
CA LEU A 19 -5.15 2.73 -6.67
C LEU A 19 -6.35 3.17 -5.82
N ILE A 20 -6.30 4.39 -5.28
CA ILE A 20 -7.40 5.04 -4.57
C ILE A 20 -7.42 6.52 -4.90
N GLU A 21 -8.61 7.12 -4.92
CA GLU A 21 -8.72 8.59 -5.01
C GLU A 21 -8.50 9.25 -3.65
N HIS A 22 -7.85 10.41 -3.67
CA HIS A 22 -7.68 11.22 -2.47
C HIS A 22 -9.02 11.79 -2.00
N ILE A 23 -9.31 11.66 -0.71
CA ILE A 23 -10.42 12.38 -0.06
C ILE A 23 -9.86 13.70 0.47
N GLY A 24 -10.13 14.79 -0.24
CA GLY A 24 -9.73 16.15 0.10
C GLY A 24 -10.62 16.78 1.19
N GLN A 25 -10.55 18.12 1.28
CA GLN A 25 -11.41 18.87 2.19
C GLN A 25 -12.89 18.70 1.80
N ASP A 26 -13.77 18.69 2.80
CA ASP A 26 -15.22 18.50 2.65
C ASP A 26 -15.65 17.14 2.06
N GLN A 27 -14.82 16.12 2.19
CA GLN A 27 -15.04 14.76 1.66
C GLN A 27 -15.13 14.69 0.12
N LYS A 28 -14.69 15.74 -0.57
CA LYS A 28 -14.62 15.78 -2.04
C LYS A 28 -13.22 15.37 -2.50
N GLU A 29 -13.13 14.86 -3.71
CA GLU A 29 -11.83 14.63 -4.35
C GLU A 29 -11.05 15.93 -4.46
N GLY A 30 -9.75 15.85 -4.24
CA GLY A 30 -8.88 17.01 -4.27
C GLY A 30 -7.41 16.62 -4.44
N PRO A 31 -6.52 17.62 -4.62
CA PRO A 31 -5.10 17.36 -4.71
C PRO A 31 -4.57 16.81 -3.38
N LEU A 32 -3.66 15.83 -3.46
CA LEU A 32 -3.00 15.25 -2.29
C LEU A 32 -2.05 16.29 -1.65
N PRO A 33 -2.29 16.73 -0.40
CA PRO A 33 -1.47 17.75 0.24
C PRO A 33 -0.04 17.27 0.48
N GLU A 34 0.93 18.18 0.40
CA GLU A 34 2.34 17.85 0.62
C GLU A 34 2.60 17.26 2.02
N ALA A 35 1.90 17.74 3.04
CA ALA A 35 1.97 17.18 4.39
C ALA A 35 1.48 15.72 4.47
N THR A 36 0.56 15.31 3.57
CA THR A 36 0.14 13.90 3.45
C THR A 36 1.19 13.09 2.69
N LYS A 37 1.76 13.63 1.61
CA LYS A 37 2.87 13.00 0.88
C LYS A 37 4.09 12.73 1.76
N ASN A 38 4.42 13.69 2.63
CA ASN A 38 5.53 13.61 3.57
C ASN A 38 5.19 12.80 4.83
N GLY A 39 3.96 12.29 4.95
CA GLY A 39 3.55 11.49 6.10
C GLY A 39 3.43 12.26 7.42
N THR A 40 3.48 13.59 7.41
CA THR A 40 3.46 14.42 8.62
C THR A 40 2.05 14.79 9.05
N ARG A 41 1.08 14.72 8.13
CA ARG A 41 -0.35 14.93 8.41
C ARG A 41 -1.03 13.63 8.83
N GLU A 42 -1.79 13.68 9.91
CA GLU A 42 -2.65 12.57 10.28
C GLU A 42 -3.81 12.40 9.29
N LEU A 43 -4.10 11.14 8.94
CA LEU A 43 -5.25 10.79 8.11
C LEU A 43 -6.57 11.02 8.87
N SER A 44 -7.57 11.55 8.19
CA SER A 44 -8.94 11.58 8.71
C SER A 44 -9.51 10.18 8.87
N VAL A 45 -10.60 10.02 9.64
CA VAL A 45 -11.26 8.72 9.83
C VAL A 45 -11.68 8.11 8.48
N SER A 46 -12.24 8.91 7.57
CA SER A 46 -12.63 8.44 6.23
C SER A 46 -11.42 8.02 5.38
N GLN A 47 -10.30 8.75 5.46
CA GLN A 47 -9.06 8.38 4.76
C GLN A 47 -8.46 7.09 5.33
N LYS A 48 -8.42 6.93 6.66
CA LYS A 48 -7.98 5.69 7.33
C LYS A 48 -8.86 4.51 6.92
N LYS A 49 -10.19 4.68 6.89
CA LYS A 49 -11.10 3.63 6.44
C LYS A 49 -10.82 3.21 4.99
N LYS A 50 -10.69 4.17 4.07
CA LYS A 50 -10.36 3.89 2.65
C LYS A 50 -9.00 3.20 2.51
N LEU A 51 -8.00 3.61 3.30
CA LEU A 51 -6.71 2.93 3.38
C LEU A 51 -6.90 1.46 3.79
N VAL A 52 -7.53 1.19 4.93
CA VAL A 52 -7.69 -0.17 5.46
C VAL A 52 -8.46 -1.08 4.49
N GLU A 53 -9.52 -0.57 3.86
CA GLU A 53 -10.27 -1.32 2.83
C GLU A 53 -9.38 -1.69 1.64
N GLN A 54 -8.58 -0.74 1.15
CA GLN A 54 -7.64 -1.00 0.07
C GLN A 54 -6.54 -1.99 0.48
N LEU A 55 -5.98 -1.85 1.68
CA LEU A 55 -4.97 -2.77 2.21
C LEU A 55 -5.51 -4.20 2.28
N LYS A 56 -6.73 -4.39 2.80
CA LYS A 56 -7.40 -5.71 2.81
C LYS A 56 -7.57 -6.29 1.41
N SER A 57 -7.96 -5.46 0.45
CA SER A 57 -8.10 -5.86 -0.96
C SER A 57 -6.77 -6.35 -1.54
N LEU A 58 -5.68 -5.59 -1.31
CA LEU A 58 -4.34 -5.94 -1.79
C LEU A 58 -3.80 -7.20 -1.11
N VAL A 59 -3.95 -7.34 0.21
CA VAL A 59 -3.57 -8.56 0.96
C VAL A 59 -4.25 -9.78 0.35
N LYS A 60 -5.58 -9.74 0.19
CA LYS A 60 -6.34 -10.84 -0.40
C LYS A 60 -5.86 -11.18 -1.81
N ARG A 61 -5.55 -10.16 -2.60
CA ARG A 61 -5.10 -10.34 -3.99
C ARG A 61 -3.72 -11.01 -4.07
N VAL A 62 -2.79 -10.59 -3.21
CA VAL A 62 -1.47 -11.22 -3.08
C VAL A 62 -1.62 -12.68 -2.65
N GLN A 63 -2.53 -13.00 -1.74
CA GLN A 63 -2.82 -14.39 -1.37
C GLN A 63 -3.40 -15.20 -2.53
N GLN A 64 -4.30 -14.60 -3.32
CA GLN A 64 -4.91 -15.26 -4.48
C GLN A 64 -3.93 -15.51 -5.62
N ALA A 65 -2.89 -14.69 -5.75
CA ALA A 65 -1.82 -14.95 -6.70
C ALA A 65 -0.97 -16.18 -6.34
N GLY A 66 -1.01 -16.63 -5.09
CA GLY A 66 -0.30 -17.83 -4.63
C GLY A 66 1.19 -17.78 -4.95
N ASP A 67 1.64 -18.74 -5.76
CA ASP A 67 3.03 -18.91 -6.20
C ASP A 67 3.36 -18.19 -7.52
N SER A 68 2.46 -17.36 -8.03
CA SER A 68 2.72 -16.58 -9.23
C SER A 68 3.80 -15.53 -8.99
N ASP A 69 4.78 -15.45 -9.90
CA ASP A 69 5.81 -14.41 -9.91
C ASP A 69 5.28 -13.07 -10.46
N VAL A 70 4.06 -13.10 -11.01
CA VAL A 70 3.35 -11.97 -11.61
C VAL A 70 2.04 -11.74 -10.87
N LEU A 71 1.81 -10.51 -10.42
CA LEU A 71 0.57 -10.09 -9.80
C LEU A 71 0.04 -8.89 -10.57
N ASP A 72 -1.12 -9.09 -11.20
CA ASP A 72 -1.84 -8.00 -11.87
C ASP A 72 -2.64 -7.19 -10.84
N ILE A 73 -2.37 -5.88 -10.79
CA ILE A 73 -3.09 -4.91 -9.95
C ILE A 73 -3.87 -3.95 -10.88
N PRO A 74 -5.18 -4.14 -11.06
CA PRO A 74 -6.03 -3.32 -11.88
C PRO A 74 -5.96 -1.86 -11.46
N GLY A 75 -5.83 -0.99 -12.44
CA GLY A 75 -5.68 0.44 -12.23
C GLY A 75 -4.24 0.87 -11.91
N TYR A 76 -3.34 -0.06 -11.59
CA TYR A 76 -1.92 0.26 -11.46
C TYR A 76 -1.30 0.46 -12.84
N LYS A 77 -0.68 1.62 -13.06
CA LYS A 77 -0.05 1.98 -14.34
C LYS A 77 1.48 1.89 -14.33
N GLY A 78 2.07 1.53 -13.19
CA GLY A 78 3.51 1.36 -13.05
C GLY A 78 4.01 0.00 -13.55
N SER A 79 5.32 -0.18 -13.53
CA SER A 79 5.98 -1.43 -13.86
C SER A 79 5.76 -2.51 -12.79
N HIS A 80 6.01 -3.77 -13.15
CA HIS A 80 5.91 -4.89 -12.20
C HIS A 80 6.87 -4.76 -11.00
N GLU A 81 8.03 -4.13 -11.20
CA GLU A 81 9.00 -3.89 -10.11
C GLU A 81 8.49 -2.83 -9.15
N GLU A 82 7.98 -1.70 -9.66
CA GLU A 82 7.37 -0.66 -8.84
C GLU A 82 6.13 -1.19 -8.09
N ALA A 83 5.35 -2.08 -8.71
CA ALA A 83 4.23 -2.77 -8.06
C ALA A 83 4.68 -3.62 -6.87
N LYS A 84 5.82 -4.32 -6.98
CA LYS A 84 6.40 -5.13 -5.89
C LYS A 84 6.85 -4.26 -4.73
N GLU A 85 7.56 -3.17 -5.01
CA GLU A 85 8.01 -2.24 -3.98
C GLU A 85 6.83 -1.57 -3.27
N LEU A 86 5.86 -1.09 -4.04
CA LEU A 86 4.61 -0.54 -3.51
C LEU A 86 3.91 -1.55 -2.59
N LEU A 87 3.74 -2.79 -3.06
CA LEU A 87 3.08 -3.84 -2.30
C LEU A 87 3.82 -4.20 -1.02
N ARG A 88 5.15 -4.26 -1.07
CA ARG A 88 5.96 -4.51 0.14
C ARG A 88 5.72 -3.43 1.20
N ASP A 89 5.71 -2.17 0.80
CA ASP A 89 5.50 -1.05 1.71
C ASP A 89 4.10 -1.04 2.32
N VAL A 90 3.06 -1.25 1.48
CA VAL A 90 1.67 -1.24 1.96
C VAL A 90 1.33 -2.49 2.76
N LEU A 91 1.90 -3.66 2.46
CA LEU A 91 1.72 -4.88 3.25
C LEU A 91 2.38 -4.77 4.62
N LYS A 92 3.53 -4.08 4.72
CA LYS A 92 4.15 -3.78 6.01
C LYS A 92 3.24 -2.90 6.87
N VAL A 93 2.66 -1.85 6.28
CA VAL A 93 1.66 -1.03 6.98
C VAL A 93 0.42 -1.85 7.35
N ALA A 94 -0.04 -2.74 6.48
CA ALA A 94 -1.16 -3.64 6.79
C ALA A 94 -0.85 -4.56 7.99
N GLN A 95 0.39 -5.04 8.10
CA GLN A 95 0.85 -5.82 9.25
C GLN A 95 0.85 -4.96 10.53
N ASP A 96 1.38 -3.74 10.48
CA ASP A 96 1.41 -2.81 11.63
C ASP A 96 -0.01 -2.43 12.10
N GLU A 97 -0.96 -2.34 11.16
CA GLU A 97 -2.39 -2.11 11.41
C GLU A 97 -3.16 -3.39 11.81
N ASN A 98 -2.47 -4.51 12.06
CA ASN A 98 -3.05 -5.80 12.43
C ASN A 98 -4.10 -6.33 11.44
N ILE A 99 -3.91 -6.08 10.15
CA ILE A 99 -4.78 -6.65 9.11
C ILE A 99 -4.49 -8.14 8.95
N ASP A 100 -5.55 -8.95 9.04
CA ASP A 100 -5.47 -10.40 8.89
C ASP A 100 -4.73 -10.80 7.62
N ASN A 101 -3.87 -11.80 7.75
CA ASN A 101 -3.08 -12.38 6.67
C ASN A 101 -2.05 -11.44 6.00
N ALA A 102 -1.85 -10.20 6.46
CA ALA A 102 -0.83 -9.31 5.92
C ALA A 102 0.58 -9.92 6.04
N ALA A 103 0.89 -10.52 7.20
CA ALA A 103 2.16 -11.21 7.43
C ALA A 103 2.36 -12.42 6.50
N THR A 104 1.28 -13.12 6.14
CA THR A 104 1.32 -14.23 5.18
C THR A 104 1.53 -13.71 3.75
N ALA A 105 0.82 -12.65 3.37
CA ALA A 105 0.98 -12.01 2.06
C ALA A 105 2.39 -11.46 1.85
N MET A 106 3.05 -10.93 2.88
CA MET A 106 4.46 -10.51 2.78
C MET A 106 5.42 -11.66 2.45
N LYS A 107 5.07 -12.89 2.81
CA LYS A 107 5.87 -14.10 2.51
C LYS A 107 5.55 -14.69 1.14
N SER A 108 4.63 -14.10 0.39
CA SER A 108 4.33 -14.55 -0.97
C SER A 108 5.57 -14.47 -1.85
N LYS A 109 5.69 -15.43 -2.78
CA LYS A 109 6.75 -15.49 -3.79
C LYS A 109 6.87 -14.19 -4.60
N PHE A 110 5.74 -13.51 -4.82
CA PHE A 110 5.69 -12.24 -5.53
C PHE A 110 6.40 -11.09 -4.79
N VAL A 111 6.23 -11.02 -3.47
CA VAL A 111 6.74 -9.94 -2.60
C VAL A 111 8.13 -10.27 -2.05
N THR A 112 8.43 -11.56 -1.90
CA THR A 112 9.71 -12.04 -1.41
C THR A 112 10.75 -11.95 -2.52
N VAL A 113 11.66 -10.99 -2.41
CA VAL A 113 12.89 -11.03 -3.21
C VAL A 113 13.68 -12.24 -2.73
N TYR A 114 13.77 -13.29 -3.55
CA TYR A 114 14.71 -14.37 -3.30
C TYR A 114 16.13 -13.78 -3.34
N ASN A 115 16.69 -13.50 -2.18
CA ASN A 115 18.14 -13.48 -2.01
C ASN A 115 18.62 -14.93 -2.14
N PHE A 116 18.66 -15.46 -3.36
CA PHE A 116 19.61 -16.51 -3.67
C PHE A 116 21.01 -15.89 -3.54
N LYS A 117 21.59 -15.94 -2.34
CA LYS A 117 23.03 -15.99 -2.22
C LYS A 117 23.47 -17.28 -2.91
N LEU A 118 23.87 -17.15 -4.17
CA LEU A 118 24.74 -18.10 -4.85
C LEU A 118 26.09 -18.08 -4.13
N GLY A 119 26.61 -19.26 -3.78
CA GLY A 119 28.00 -19.47 -3.35
C GLY A 119 28.16 -19.80 -1.88
#